data_AF-A0A7W3PMZ2-F1
#
_entry.id   AF-A0A7W3PMZ2-F1
#
_cell.length_a   1.000
_cell.length_b   1.000
_cell.length_c   1.000
_cell.angle_alpha   90.00
_cell.angle_beta   90.00
_cell.angle_gamma   90.00
#
_symmetry.space_group_name_H-M   'P 1'
#
loop_
_entity.id
_entity.type
_entity.pdbx_description
1 polymer ?
#
loop_
_entity_poly.entity_id
_entity_poly.type
_entity_poly.pdbx_seq_one_letter_code
_entity_poly.pdbx_strand_id
1 'polypeptide(L)'
;MGEFPIADVHRTRSAVPTAFGIGRQVALTPALAVRTALTSRKFYTGWSALVSFIFASTVFGAYLGTTTLNDYARGFVVSALTWAILATFVLPFALLQRRLASARLRVTVTIVTLVAISLVRAQLNDALSMWITPDVPEAGHWILRAAVNLIIWTIVLTMVAVATTSYDVSTAMARRLASGLSAMRAADREVDQFATEAADATDTARRELHAAIDALSDPQHGEVDFERIKSLSEEIRVQSHLLDALASRRLRSPRELVSAARSYRVPRRAILARFSPPPTMLVGGTYALSTAAYTIYFLGREPGLGILALVVVGSFLVDILSRVRQHSVSPRRRGAVVVASWISFGAVIAAATTAVPSAPLVAPLIPLLGVPVVAAITALCTDAFEQMRIQENLLTQSLSEYRGSAGARTSEIRGALHRVSEGLHGRAQGRCVMFAAALDERPALPSELAEFQSEAHAAVETSFGESPHPCHGDRLEDLISTWSHVLTIDSAIALEADLAMRDPAVSQNVVEIVTEAFVNAIKHSDARAARVAVTLVNESPPTLQLHVSTPGVIRLRGSHGRGLANIRVPTRLFERDGWVVLEAQVPCPQTALGG
;
A
#
# COMPACT_ATOMS: atom_id res chain seq x y z
N MET A 1 -9.96 -45.80 -27.17
CA MET A 1 -11.34 -45.31 -26.92
C MET A 1 -11.89 -46.08 -25.75
N GLY A 2 -12.18 -45.39 -24.66
CA GLY A 2 -12.62 -46.01 -23.41
C GLY A 2 -12.74 -44.92 -22.36
N GLU A 3 -13.95 -44.39 -22.22
CA GLU A 3 -14.36 -43.42 -21.21
C GLU A 3 -14.28 -44.05 -19.81
N PHE A 4 -13.81 -43.28 -18.83
CA PHE A 4 -14.10 -43.53 -17.42
C PHE A 4 -14.69 -42.26 -16.79
N PRO A 5 -15.83 -42.36 -16.08
CA PRO A 5 -16.58 -41.23 -15.57
C PRO A 5 -16.05 -40.82 -14.19
N ILE A 6 -15.89 -39.51 -13.95
CA ILE A 6 -15.67 -38.97 -12.61
C ILE A 6 -16.95 -38.26 -12.18
N ALA A 7 -17.49 -38.76 -11.08
CA ALA A 7 -18.74 -38.42 -10.46
C ALA A 7 -18.89 -36.93 -10.12
N ASP A 8 -20.11 -36.44 -10.31
CA ASP A 8 -20.67 -35.22 -9.77
C ASP A 8 -20.54 -35.20 -8.24
N VAL A 9 -19.66 -34.34 -7.72
CA VAL A 9 -19.69 -33.92 -6.33
C VAL A 9 -20.18 -32.49 -6.28
N HIS A 10 -21.43 -32.35 -5.82
CA HIS A 10 -22.07 -31.10 -5.45
C HIS A 10 -21.14 -30.21 -4.60
N ARG A 11 -20.54 -29.18 -5.23
CA ARG A 11 -20.02 -28.02 -4.50
C ARG A 11 -21.19 -27.09 -4.16
N THR A 12 -21.70 -27.24 -2.95
CA THR A 12 -22.43 -26.17 -2.25
C THR A 12 -21.62 -24.87 -2.32
N ARG A 13 -22.12 -23.89 -3.06
CA ARG A 13 -21.61 -22.51 -3.07
C ARG A 13 -21.87 -21.88 -1.70
N SER A 14 -20.95 -22.03 -0.76
CA SER A 14 -20.84 -21.07 0.35
C SER A 14 -20.09 -19.85 -0.17
N ALA A 15 -20.85 -18.79 -0.44
CA ALA A 15 -20.31 -17.48 -0.79
C ALA A 15 -19.61 -16.88 0.44
N VAL A 16 -18.32 -17.17 0.60
CA VAL A 16 -17.45 -16.38 1.48
C VAL A 16 -17.14 -15.07 0.75
N PRO A 17 -17.51 -13.89 1.30
CA PRO A 17 -17.21 -12.63 0.65
C PRO A 17 -15.69 -12.40 0.67
N THR A 18 -15.05 -12.53 -0.49
CA THR A 18 -13.64 -12.22 -0.70
C THR A 18 -13.38 -10.73 -0.44
N ALA A 19 -12.79 -10.41 0.72
CA ALA A 19 -12.48 -9.06 1.18
C ALA A 19 -11.21 -8.41 0.54
N PHE A 20 -10.68 -8.96 -0.55
CA PHE A 20 -9.38 -8.56 -1.13
C PHE A 20 -9.44 -8.03 -2.57
N GLY A 21 -10.53 -7.35 -2.95
CA GLY A 21 -10.73 -6.85 -4.32
C GLY A 21 -10.18 -5.44 -4.65
N ILE A 22 -9.31 -4.83 -3.84
CA ILE A 22 -8.91 -3.42 -4.01
C ILE A 22 -7.40 -3.24 -3.83
N GLY A 23 -6.62 -3.80 -4.76
CA GLY A 23 -5.16 -3.61 -4.85
C GLY A 23 -4.69 -2.88 -6.11
N ARG A 24 -5.61 -2.44 -7.00
CA ARG A 24 -5.25 -1.75 -8.25
C ARG A 24 -5.33 -0.24 -8.11
N GLN A 25 -4.26 0.43 -7.67
CA GLN A 25 -4.09 1.87 -7.91
C GLN A 25 -2.63 2.22 -8.18
N VAL A 26 -2.25 2.10 -9.44
CA VAL A 26 -1.21 2.93 -10.07
C VAL A 26 -1.67 4.39 -9.90
N ALA A 27 -0.74 5.30 -9.61
CA ALA A 27 -0.92 6.75 -9.52
C ALA A 27 -2.20 7.23 -10.23
N LEU A 28 -3.20 7.62 -9.44
CA LEU A 28 -4.50 8.07 -9.95
C LEU A 28 -4.29 9.26 -10.89
N THR A 29 -4.39 9.03 -12.20
CA THR A 29 -4.54 10.13 -13.16
C THR A 29 -5.85 10.88 -12.84
N PRO A 30 -5.97 12.17 -13.15
CA PRO A 30 -7.19 12.95 -12.91
C PRO A 30 -8.45 12.26 -13.47
N ALA A 31 -8.33 11.64 -14.65
CA ALA A 31 -9.41 10.86 -15.27
C ALA A 31 -9.82 9.62 -14.46
N LEU A 32 -8.85 8.90 -13.89
CA LEU A 32 -9.14 7.76 -13.03
C LEU A 32 -9.77 8.21 -11.70
N ALA A 33 -9.35 9.35 -11.15
CA ALA A 33 -9.94 9.93 -9.95
C ALA A 33 -11.40 10.32 -10.16
N VAL A 34 -11.72 11.00 -11.26
CA VAL A 34 -13.10 11.35 -11.64
C VAL A 34 -13.94 10.09 -11.84
N ARG A 35 -13.43 9.11 -12.57
CA ARG A 35 -14.12 7.83 -12.77
C ARG A 35 -14.40 7.12 -11.43
N THR A 36 -13.42 7.11 -10.53
CA THR A 36 -13.55 6.50 -9.20
C THR A 36 -14.59 7.24 -8.37
N ALA A 37 -14.60 8.57 -8.40
CA ALA A 37 -15.58 9.40 -7.72
C ALA A 37 -17.02 9.15 -8.23
N LEU A 38 -17.22 9.15 -9.55
CA LEU A 38 -18.52 8.92 -10.19
C LEU A 38 -19.06 7.50 -9.97
N THR A 39 -18.18 6.50 -10.00
CA THR A 39 -18.56 5.10 -9.75
C THR A 39 -18.67 4.76 -8.27
N SER A 40 -18.26 5.67 -7.37
CA SER A 40 -18.36 5.48 -5.93
C SER A 40 -19.80 5.55 -5.43
N ARG A 41 -20.02 5.13 -4.19
CA ARG A 41 -21.29 5.34 -3.46
C ARG A 41 -21.29 6.64 -2.65
N LYS A 42 -20.33 7.54 -2.92
CA LYS A 42 -20.00 8.71 -2.10
C LYS A 42 -19.98 10.01 -2.91
N PHE A 43 -20.70 10.07 -4.03
CA PHE A 43 -20.85 11.32 -4.77
C PHE A 43 -21.72 12.30 -3.97
N TYR A 44 -22.91 11.86 -3.52
CA TYR A 44 -23.78 12.65 -2.64
C TYR A 44 -23.52 12.35 -1.15
N THR A 45 -22.79 13.24 -0.50
CA THR A 45 -22.41 13.22 0.92
C THR A 45 -22.81 14.51 1.65
N GLY A 46 -22.69 14.54 2.98
CA GLY A 46 -22.87 15.79 3.75
C GLY A 46 -21.94 16.92 3.30
N TRP A 47 -20.72 16.60 2.84
CA TRP A 47 -19.80 17.59 2.27
C TRP A 47 -20.29 18.15 0.94
N SER A 48 -20.78 17.29 0.05
CA SER A 48 -21.38 17.75 -1.20
C SER A 48 -22.62 18.63 -0.93
N ALA A 49 -23.42 18.29 0.08
CA ALA A 49 -24.57 19.08 0.50
C ALA A 49 -24.13 20.46 1.02
N LEU A 50 -23.16 20.52 1.94
CA LEU A 50 -22.62 21.78 2.48
C LEU A 50 -22.03 22.69 1.38
N VAL A 51 -21.16 22.16 0.53
CA VAL A 51 -20.58 22.93 -0.58
C VAL A 51 -21.66 23.39 -1.55
N SER A 52 -22.63 22.52 -1.84
CA SER A 52 -23.74 22.90 -2.70
C SER A 52 -24.64 23.96 -2.07
N PHE A 53 -24.85 23.95 -0.77
CA PHE A 53 -25.61 25.00 -0.09
C PHE A 53 -24.91 26.36 -0.21
N ILE A 54 -23.59 26.39 0.01
CA ILE A 54 -22.80 27.61 -0.10
C ILE A 54 -22.88 28.18 -1.51
N PHE A 55 -22.56 27.38 -2.55
CA PHE A 55 -22.64 27.85 -3.95
C PHE A 55 -24.07 28.22 -4.36
N ALA A 56 -25.04 27.41 -3.95
CA ALA A 56 -26.44 27.64 -4.27
C ALA A 56 -26.94 28.97 -3.70
N SER A 57 -26.56 29.27 -2.47
CA SER A 57 -27.07 30.44 -1.76
C SER A 57 -26.25 31.69 -2.07
N THR A 58 -25.02 31.61 -2.60
CA THR A 58 -24.19 32.80 -2.83
C THR A 58 -23.88 33.07 -4.31
N VAL A 59 -23.50 32.04 -5.07
CA VAL A 59 -23.07 32.19 -6.47
C VAL A 59 -24.24 32.08 -7.45
N PHE A 60 -25.23 31.24 -7.14
CA PHE A 60 -26.37 30.94 -8.01
C PHE A 60 -27.69 31.54 -7.53
N GLY A 61 -27.62 32.59 -6.72
CA GLY A 61 -28.84 33.11 -6.12
C GLY A 61 -29.67 33.94 -7.09
N ALA A 62 -30.93 34.15 -6.70
CA ALA A 62 -31.87 35.01 -7.42
C ALA A 62 -31.54 36.49 -7.23
N TYR A 63 -30.32 36.90 -7.62
CA TYR A 63 -29.77 38.24 -7.41
C TYR A 63 -29.75 39.10 -8.67
N LEU A 64 -30.17 38.52 -9.80
CA LEU A 64 -30.23 39.21 -11.08
C LEU A 64 -31.37 40.22 -11.04
N GLY A 65 -31.04 41.50 -10.88
CA GLY A 65 -32.00 42.61 -10.78
C GLY A 65 -32.04 43.31 -9.42
N THR A 66 -31.29 42.83 -8.41
CA THR A 66 -31.30 43.45 -7.07
C THR A 66 -30.49 44.75 -7.04
N THR A 67 -31.12 45.83 -6.58
CA THR A 67 -30.48 47.16 -6.46
C THR A 67 -30.17 47.55 -5.01
N THR A 68 -30.75 46.86 -4.02
CA THR A 68 -30.54 47.14 -2.59
C THR A 68 -30.03 45.93 -1.80
N LEU A 69 -29.43 46.19 -0.62
CA LEU A 69 -29.01 45.14 0.31
C LEU A 69 -30.18 44.31 0.85
N ASN A 70 -31.37 44.90 0.95
CA ASN A 70 -32.57 44.20 1.38
C ASN A 70 -33.02 43.18 0.33
N ASP A 71 -32.98 43.56 -0.95
CA ASP A 71 -33.30 42.66 -2.07
C ASP A 71 -32.30 41.49 -2.13
N TYR A 72 -31.03 41.76 -1.83
CA TYR A 72 -30.01 40.72 -1.69
C TYR A 72 -30.34 39.74 -0.56
N ALA A 73 -30.72 40.23 0.64
CA ALA A 73 -31.08 39.35 1.75
C ALA A 73 -32.29 38.46 1.41
N ARG A 74 -33.31 39.02 0.75
CA ARG A 74 -34.48 38.24 0.29
C ARG A 74 -34.10 37.25 -0.82
N GLY A 75 -33.25 37.65 -1.76
CA GLY A 75 -32.72 36.76 -2.80
C GLY A 75 -31.90 35.59 -2.22
N PHE A 76 -31.17 35.82 -1.12
CA PHE A 76 -30.47 34.76 -0.40
C PHE A 76 -31.45 33.76 0.20
N VAL A 77 -32.53 34.24 0.83
CA VAL A 77 -33.60 33.38 1.37
C VAL A 77 -34.25 32.55 0.26
N VAL A 78 -34.60 33.15 -0.88
CA VAL A 78 -35.11 32.43 -2.06
C VAL A 78 -34.15 31.31 -2.46
N SER A 79 -32.86 31.64 -2.57
CA SER A 79 -31.82 30.70 -3.03
C SER A 79 -31.59 29.54 -2.06
N ALA A 80 -31.66 29.82 -0.76
CA ALA A 80 -31.57 28.82 0.31
C ALA A 80 -32.80 27.89 0.32
N LEU A 81 -34.01 28.44 0.12
CA LEU A 81 -35.25 27.66 0.00
C LEU A 81 -35.26 26.79 -1.25
N THR A 82 -34.87 27.33 -2.41
CA THR A 82 -34.68 26.57 -3.65
C THR A 82 -33.72 25.41 -3.42
N TRP A 83 -32.60 25.66 -2.75
CA TRP A 83 -31.65 24.60 -2.42
C TRP A 83 -32.28 23.53 -1.52
N ALA A 84 -33.02 23.91 -0.47
CA ALA A 84 -33.64 22.97 0.46
C ALA A 84 -34.68 22.07 -0.23
N ILE A 85 -35.49 22.64 -1.13
CA ILE A 85 -36.46 21.89 -1.94
C ILE A 85 -35.72 20.91 -2.85
N LEU A 86 -34.73 21.39 -3.62
CA LEU A 86 -33.96 20.53 -4.52
C LEU A 86 -33.22 19.42 -3.75
N ALA A 87 -32.62 19.74 -2.60
CA ALA A 87 -31.94 18.78 -1.74
C ALA A 87 -32.87 17.64 -1.27
N THR A 88 -34.12 17.98 -0.96
CA THR A 88 -35.16 16.99 -0.60
C THR A 88 -35.44 16.04 -1.75
N PHE A 89 -35.48 16.54 -2.99
CA PHE A 89 -35.61 15.71 -4.20
C PHE A 89 -34.34 14.91 -4.53
N VAL A 90 -33.14 15.42 -4.23
CA VAL A 90 -31.87 14.69 -4.42
C VAL A 90 -31.74 13.52 -3.45
N LEU A 91 -32.22 13.68 -2.22
CA LEU A 91 -32.05 12.69 -1.15
C LEU A 91 -32.44 11.25 -1.54
N PRO A 92 -33.60 10.96 -2.14
CA PRO A 92 -33.93 9.60 -2.58
C PRO A 92 -32.94 9.06 -3.61
N PHE A 93 -32.46 9.87 -4.56
CA PHE A 93 -31.45 9.45 -5.54
C PHE A 93 -30.08 9.22 -4.89
N ALA A 94 -29.71 10.02 -3.90
CA ALA A 94 -28.51 9.79 -3.10
C ALA A 94 -28.59 8.47 -2.31
N LEU A 95 -29.75 8.15 -1.74
CA LEU A 95 -29.99 6.86 -1.06
C LEU A 95 -30.00 5.70 -2.06
N LEU A 96 -30.63 5.86 -3.21
CA LEU A 96 -30.65 4.87 -4.29
C LEU A 96 -29.22 4.58 -4.80
N GLN A 97 -28.42 5.63 -5.06
CA GLN A 97 -27.03 5.50 -5.47
C GLN A 97 -26.20 4.65 -4.48
N ARG A 98 -26.47 4.79 -3.17
CA ARG A 98 -25.79 3.99 -2.12
C ARG A 98 -26.19 2.51 -2.14
N ARG A 99 -27.41 2.18 -2.57
CA ARG A 99 -27.92 0.81 -2.63
C ARG A 99 -27.55 0.07 -3.92
N LEU A 100 -27.32 0.79 -5.02
CA LEU A 100 -27.01 0.20 -6.32
C LEU A 100 -25.67 -0.55 -6.33
N ALA A 101 -25.69 -1.83 -6.73
CA ALA A 101 -24.50 -2.66 -6.90
C ALA A 101 -23.73 -2.35 -8.20
N SER A 102 -24.46 -2.07 -9.29
CA SER A 102 -23.87 -1.78 -10.61
C SER A 102 -23.25 -0.37 -10.66
N ALA A 103 -21.98 -0.30 -11.11
CA ALA A 103 -21.28 0.97 -11.30
C ALA A 103 -21.90 1.84 -12.39
N ARG A 104 -22.40 1.23 -13.47
CA ARG A 104 -23.04 1.96 -14.58
C ARG A 104 -24.31 2.66 -14.12
N LEU A 105 -25.19 1.94 -13.40
CA LEU A 105 -26.43 2.51 -12.87
C LEU A 105 -26.15 3.67 -11.89
N ARG A 106 -25.12 3.57 -11.04
CA ARG A 106 -24.73 4.66 -10.15
C ARG A 106 -24.35 5.92 -10.92
N VAL A 107 -23.51 5.78 -11.95
CA VAL A 107 -23.10 6.91 -12.80
C VAL A 107 -24.32 7.52 -13.50
N THR A 108 -25.20 6.68 -14.08
CA THR A 108 -26.43 7.15 -14.73
C THR A 108 -27.30 7.95 -13.76
N VAL A 109 -27.58 7.43 -12.57
CA VAL A 109 -28.37 8.14 -11.55
C VAL A 109 -27.74 9.48 -11.19
N THR A 110 -26.42 9.53 -10.99
CA THR A 110 -25.71 10.78 -10.69
C THR A 110 -25.84 11.81 -11.82
N ILE A 111 -25.57 11.41 -13.06
CA ILE A 111 -25.64 12.33 -14.22
C ILE A 111 -27.07 12.82 -14.43
N VAL A 112 -28.06 11.92 -14.42
CA VAL A 112 -29.47 12.28 -14.60
C VAL A 112 -29.95 13.22 -13.51
N THR A 113 -29.61 12.93 -12.24
CA THR A 113 -29.97 13.78 -11.10
C THR A 113 -29.34 15.17 -11.24
N LEU A 114 -28.06 15.23 -11.59
CA LEU A 114 -27.32 16.49 -11.78
C LEU A 114 -27.90 17.35 -12.91
N VAL A 115 -28.24 16.73 -14.04
CA VAL A 115 -28.87 17.40 -15.17
C VAL A 115 -30.26 17.91 -14.78
N ALA A 116 -31.08 17.07 -14.15
CA ALA A 116 -32.42 17.43 -13.73
C ALA A 116 -32.43 18.64 -12.78
N ILE A 117 -31.58 18.63 -11.74
CA ILE A 117 -31.47 19.74 -10.78
C ILE A 117 -30.97 21.01 -11.48
N SER A 118 -29.98 20.89 -12.37
CA SER A 118 -29.42 22.06 -13.07
C SER A 118 -30.45 22.73 -13.98
N LEU A 119 -31.29 21.92 -14.64
CA LEU A 119 -32.39 22.39 -15.47
C LEU A 119 -33.45 23.10 -14.62
N VAL A 120 -33.96 22.43 -13.57
CA VAL A 120 -35.12 22.89 -12.74
C VAL A 120 -34.79 24.09 -11.85
N ARG A 121 -33.52 24.24 -11.43
CA ARG A 121 -33.13 25.24 -10.43
C ARG A 121 -33.48 26.67 -10.84
N ALA A 122 -33.25 27.04 -12.11
CA ALA A 122 -33.50 28.39 -12.57
C ALA A 122 -35.00 28.74 -12.49
N GLN A 123 -35.87 27.84 -12.95
CA GLN A 123 -37.32 28.07 -12.91
C GLN A 123 -37.86 28.03 -11.48
N LEU A 124 -37.30 27.19 -10.60
CA LEU A 124 -37.71 27.15 -9.19
C LEU A 124 -37.30 28.43 -8.45
N ASN A 125 -36.11 28.97 -8.73
CA ASN A 125 -35.70 30.27 -8.21
C ASN A 125 -36.68 31.37 -8.66
N ASP A 126 -37.01 31.41 -9.96
CA ASP A 126 -37.89 32.45 -10.50
C ASP A 126 -39.32 32.30 -9.93
N ALA A 127 -39.80 31.06 -9.81
CA ALA A 127 -41.09 30.76 -9.19
C ALA A 127 -41.16 31.23 -7.74
N LEU A 128 -40.13 30.97 -6.91
CA LEU A 128 -40.09 31.41 -5.52
C LEU A 128 -39.88 32.92 -5.39
N SER A 129 -39.12 33.53 -6.30
CA SER A 129 -38.96 34.99 -6.36
C SER A 129 -40.29 35.70 -6.57
N MET A 130 -41.22 35.15 -7.38
CA MET A 130 -42.56 35.75 -7.55
C MET A 130 -43.34 35.87 -6.23
N TRP A 131 -43.11 34.96 -5.27
CA TRP A 131 -43.80 34.98 -3.98
C TRP A 131 -43.09 35.83 -2.91
N ILE A 132 -41.76 35.84 -2.91
CA ILE A 132 -40.95 36.43 -1.83
C ILE A 132 -40.43 37.83 -2.20
N THR A 133 -40.20 38.08 -3.49
CA THR A 133 -39.66 39.32 -4.03
C THR A 133 -40.43 39.75 -5.29
N PRO A 134 -41.75 40.01 -5.20
CA PRO A 134 -42.57 40.35 -6.37
C PRO A 134 -42.14 41.66 -7.04
N ASP A 135 -41.47 42.55 -6.30
CA ASP A 135 -41.00 43.85 -6.79
C ASP A 135 -39.66 43.79 -7.55
N VAL A 136 -38.99 42.63 -7.56
CA VAL A 136 -37.69 42.44 -8.23
C VAL A 136 -37.94 41.84 -9.61
N PRO A 137 -37.42 42.46 -10.70
CA PRO A 137 -37.59 41.94 -12.06
C PRO A 137 -37.12 40.49 -12.18
N GLU A 138 -37.82 39.69 -12.99
CA GLU A 138 -37.37 38.34 -13.30
C GLU A 138 -35.99 38.36 -13.96
N ALA A 139 -35.13 37.43 -13.52
CA ALA A 139 -33.76 37.28 -14.01
C ALA A 139 -33.67 36.90 -15.51
N GLY A 140 -34.72 36.27 -16.05
CA GLY A 140 -34.77 35.78 -17.43
C GLY A 140 -33.72 34.70 -17.76
N HIS A 141 -33.57 34.42 -19.05
CA HIS A 141 -32.48 33.60 -19.63
C HIS A 141 -32.26 32.23 -18.97
N TRP A 142 -33.35 31.50 -18.70
CA TRP A 142 -33.32 30.22 -17.99
C TRP A 142 -32.39 29.18 -18.64
N ILE A 143 -32.23 29.19 -19.97
CA ILE A 143 -31.33 28.28 -20.70
C ILE A 143 -29.86 28.53 -20.32
N LEU A 144 -29.42 29.78 -20.34
CA LEU A 144 -28.03 30.14 -19.99
C LEU A 144 -27.75 29.82 -18.52
N ARG A 145 -28.69 30.13 -17.63
CA ARG A 145 -28.58 29.81 -16.20
C ARG A 145 -28.54 28.30 -15.96
N ALA A 146 -29.35 27.52 -16.65
CA ALA A 146 -29.33 26.06 -16.57
C ALA A 146 -27.99 25.48 -17.07
N ALA A 147 -27.44 26.00 -18.16
CA ALA A 147 -26.14 25.58 -18.69
C ALA A 147 -24.99 25.90 -17.72
N VAL A 148 -24.95 27.11 -17.17
CA VAL A 148 -23.93 27.53 -16.18
C VAL A 148 -24.07 26.72 -14.89
N ASN A 149 -25.28 26.51 -14.39
CA ASN A 149 -25.55 25.62 -13.26
C ASN A 149 -24.99 24.22 -13.52
N LEU A 150 -25.27 23.65 -14.70
CA LEU A 150 -24.81 22.31 -15.06
C LEU A 150 -23.28 22.21 -15.07
N ILE A 151 -22.60 23.18 -15.71
CA ILE A 151 -21.13 23.22 -15.78
C ILE A 151 -20.54 23.28 -14.38
N ILE A 152 -20.99 24.23 -13.56
CA ILE A 152 -20.39 24.44 -12.24
C ILE A 152 -20.75 23.31 -11.28
N TRP A 153 -21.98 22.81 -11.28
CA TRP A 153 -22.33 21.66 -10.45
C TRP A 153 -21.53 20.42 -10.84
N THR A 154 -21.31 20.20 -12.14
CA THR A 154 -20.47 19.11 -12.61
C THR A 154 -19.05 19.25 -12.07
N ILE A 155 -18.43 20.41 -12.22
CA ILE A 155 -17.05 20.66 -11.77
C ILE A 155 -16.95 20.55 -10.24
N VAL A 156 -17.73 21.33 -9.51
CA VAL A 156 -17.64 21.46 -8.05
C VAL A 156 -17.97 20.14 -7.36
N LEU A 157 -19.08 19.48 -7.72
CA LEU A 157 -19.46 18.23 -7.07
C LEU A 157 -18.51 17.09 -7.44
N THR A 158 -17.99 17.06 -8.67
CA THR A 158 -16.95 16.10 -9.05
C THR A 158 -15.68 16.32 -8.23
N MET A 159 -15.21 17.56 -8.08
CA MET A 159 -14.03 17.84 -7.26
C MET A 159 -14.24 17.48 -5.79
N VAL A 160 -15.39 17.79 -5.20
CA VAL A 160 -15.73 17.40 -3.82
C VAL A 160 -15.79 15.86 -3.68
N ALA A 161 -16.38 15.17 -4.65
CA ALA A 161 -16.45 13.71 -4.65
C ALA A 161 -15.05 13.09 -4.80
N VAL A 162 -14.19 13.66 -5.65
CA VAL A 162 -12.78 13.27 -5.78
C VAL A 162 -12.03 13.48 -4.46
N ALA A 163 -12.14 14.66 -3.84
CA ALA A 163 -11.52 14.92 -2.54
C ALA A 163 -11.97 13.90 -1.49
N THR A 164 -13.28 13.69 -1.36
CA THR A 164 -13.87 12.80 -0.37
C THR A 164 -13.40 11.36 -0.56
N THR A 165 -13.45 10.85 -1.79
CA THR A 165 -13.02 9.49 -2.10
C THR A 165 -11.51 9.31 -1.92
N SER A 166 -10.70 10.26 -2.39
CA SER A 166 -9.24 10.23 -2.21
C SER A 166 -8.83 10.26 -0.74
N TYR A 167 -9.52 11.04 0.11
CA TYR A 167 -9.25 11.04 1.56
C TYR A 167 -9.62 9.72 2.24
N ASP A 168 -10.74 9.11 1.85
CA ASP A 168 -11.11 7.80 2.38
C ASP A 168 -10.10 6.72 1.99
N VAL A 169 -9.65 6.74 0.73
CA VAL A 169 -8.59 5.84 0.25
C VAL A 169 -7.29 6.08 0.99
N SER A 170 -6.84 7.33 1.11
CA SER A 170 -5.57 7.65 1.77
C SER A 170 -5.57 7.27 3.25
N THR A 171 -6.67 7.53 3.96
CA THR A 171 -6.80 7.15 5.38
C THR A 171 -6.95 5.65 5.59
N ALA A 172 -7.55 4.92 4.63
CA ALA A 172 -7.58 3.46 4.66
C ALA A 172 -6.19 2.88 4.40
N MET A 173 -5.46 3.44 3.43
CA MET A 173 -4.09 3.04 3.12
C MET A 173 -3.15 3.29 4.30
N ALA A 174 -3.21 4.48 4.92
CA ALA A 174 -2.41 4.80 6.10
C ALA A 174 -2.68 3.84 7.27
N ARG A 175 -3.95 3.48 7.50
CA ARG A 175 -4.33 2.48 8.51
C ARG A 175 -3.74 1.11 8.19
N ARG A 176 -3.82 0.67 6.94
CA ARG A 176 -3.26 -0.62 6.49
C ARG A 176 -1.74 -0.64 6.60
N LEU A 177 -1.05 0.41 6.15
CA LEU A 177 0.39 0.54 6.26
C LEU A 177 0.83 0.47 7.73
N ALA A 178 0.18 1.25 8.60
CA ALA A 178 0.50 1.23 10.02
C ALA A 178 0.28 -0.15 10.65
N SER A 179 -0.81 -0.85 10.30
CA SER A 179 -1.03 -2.23 10.76
C SER A 179 0.04 -3.19 10.25
N GLY A 180 0.44 -3.08 8.97
CA GLY A 180 1.50 -3.90 8.38
C GLY A 180 2.83 -3.67 9.09
N LEU A 181 3.26 -2.41 9.25
CA LEU A 181 4.49 -2.06 9.96
C LEU A 181 4.50 -2.55 11.40
N SER A 182 3.36 -2.46 12.11
CA SER A 182 3.27 -2.96 13.48
C SER A 182 3.43 -4.47 13.58
N ALA A 183 2.89 -5.20 12.59
CA ALA A 183 3.02 -6.66 12.53
C ALA A 183 4.44 -7.09 12.14
N MET A 184 5.09 -6.35 11.25
CA MET A 184 6.48 -6.61 10.86
C MET A 184 7.44 -6.39 12.04
N ARG A 185 7.29 -5.28 12.77
CA ARG A 185 8.04 -5.03 14.03
C ARG A 185 7.73 -6.04 15.14
N ALA A 186 6.54 -6.64 15.13
CA ALA A 186 6.21 -7.72 16.06
C ALA A 186 6.88 -9.02 15.65
N ALA A 187 6.94 -9.32 14.35
CA ALA A 187 7.65 -10.47 13.81
C ALA A 187 9.16 -10.37 14.07
N ASP A 188 9.78 -9.20 13.87
CA ASP A 188 11.21 -8.99 14.18
C ASP A 188 11.51 -9.30 15.66
N ARG A 189 10.68 -8.76 16.57
CA ARG A 189 10.83 -9.03 18.01
C ARG A 189 10.66 -10.51 18.34
N GLU A 190 9.80 -11.22 17.62
CA GLU A 190 9.62 -12.67 17.80
C GLU A 190 10.83 -13.46 17.30
N VAL A 191 11.47 -13.02 16.21
CA VAL A 191 12.74 -13.60 15.72
C VAL A 191 13.88 -13.30 16.68
N ASP A 192 13.98 -12.07 17.21
CA ASP A 192 15.00 -11.71 18.19
C ASP A 192 14.83 -12.53 19.48
N GLN A 193 13.59 -12.68 19.94
CA GLN A 193 13.29 -13.54 21.08
C GLN A 193 13.65 -15.01 20.81
N PHE A 194 13.33 -15.52 19.62
CA PHE A 194 13.72 -16.88 19.22
C PHE A 194 15.24 -17.06 19.17
N ALA A 195 15.98 -16.06 18.70
CA ALA A 195 17.45 -16.09 18.66
C ALA A 195 18.04 -16.14 20.07
N THR A 196 17.53 -15.34 21.01
CA THR A 196 17.94 -15.39 22.42
C THR A 196 17.63 -16.75 23.03
N GLU A 197 16.41 -17.25 22.85
CA GLU A 197 16.01 -18.57 23.38
C GLU A 197 16.86 -19.72 22.79
N ALA A 198 17.21 -19.65 21.51
CA ALA A 198 18.10 -20.63 20.86
C ALA A 198 19.52 -20.57 21.44
N ALA A 199 20.08 -19.38 21.64
CA ALA A 199 21.40 -19.22 22.24
C ALA A 199 21.44 -19.74 23.69
N ASP A 200 20.42 -19.39 24.49
CA ASP A 200 20.31 -19.84 25.89
C ASP A 200 20.16 -21.36 25.98
N ALA A 201 19.33 -21.97 25.12
CA ALA A 201 19.17 -23.43 25.06
C ALA A 201 20.47 -24.13 24.66
N THR A 202 21.18 -23.60 23.67
CA THR A 202 22.46 -24.15 23.19
C THR A 202 23.53 -24.09 24.29
N ASP A 203 23.67 -22.96 24.98
CA ASP A 203 24.66 -22.83 26.07
C ASP A 203 24.30 -23.70 27.29
N THR A 204 23.00 -23.85 27.59
CA THR A 204 22.52 -24.71 28.68
C THR A 204 22.81 -26.18 28.38
N ALA A 205 22.43 -26.66 27.19
CA ALA A 205 22.72 -28.03 26.75
C ALA A 205 24.23 -28.32 26.78
N ARG A 206 25.06 -27.39 26.30
CA ARG A 206 26.52 -27.53 26.35
C ARG A 206 27.03 -27.67 27.79
N ARG A 207 26.60 -26.80 28.70
CA ARG A 207 27.00 -26.86 30.13
C ARG A 207 26.55 -28.14 30.81
N GLU A 208 25.31 -28.58 30.57
CA GLU A 208 24.76 -29.82 31.16
C GLU A 208 25.51 -31.05 30.66
N LEU A 209 25.82 -31.13 29.36
CA LEU A 209 26.59 -32.23 28.79
C LEU A 209 28.03 -32.28 29.31
N HIS A 210 28.72 -31.14 29.43
CA HIS A 210 30.04 -31.11 30.05
C HIS A 210 30.02 -31.60 31.50
N ALA A 211 29.05 -31.13 32.29
CA ALA A 211 28.89 -31.56 33.67
C ALA A 211 28.59 -33.07 33.78
N ALA A 212 27.78 -33.61 32.87
CA ALA A 212 27.48 -35.04 32.81
C ALA A 212 28.71 -35.88 32.45
N ILE A 213 29.56 -35.41 31.52
CA ILE A 213 30.83 -36.07 31.17
C ILE A 213 31.79 -36.03 32.37
N ASP A 214 31.94 -34.88 33.03
CA ASP A 214 32.85 -34.72 34.17
C ASP A 214 32.43 -35.56 35.39
N ALA A 215 31.12 -35.74 35.60
CA ALA A 215 30.57 -36.55 36.68
C ALA A 215 30.93 -38.04 36.58
N LEU A 216 31.37 -38.53 35.41
CA LEU A 216 31.85 -39.92 35.26
C LEU A 216 33.07 -40.20 36.13
N SER A 217 33.92 -39.19 36.38
CA SER A 217 35.12 -39.30 37.22
C SER A 217 34.85 -39.12 38.72
N ASP A 218 33.60 -38.89 39.13
CA ASP A 218 33.28 -38.67 40.54
C ASP A 218 33.45 -39.96 41.36
N PRO A 219 34.42 -40.01 42.30
CA PRO A 219 34.69 -41.20 43.12
C PRO A 219 33.53 -41.57 44.05
N GLN A 220 32.56 -40.67 44.29
CA GLN A 220 31.36 -40.97 45.09
C GLN A 220 30.42 -41.99 44.43
N HIS A 221 30.55 -42.20 43.12
CA HIS A 221 29.64 -43.01 42.33
C HIS A 221 30.22 -44.37 41.91
N GLY A 222 31.39 -44.75 42.44
CA GLY A 222 32.05 -46.03 42.14
C GLY A 222 32.72 -46.09 40.76
N GLU A 223 33.11 -47.30 40.34
CA GLU A 223 33.69 -47.53 39.01
C GLU A 223 32.68 -47.23 37.90
N VAL A 224 33.17 -46.84 36.72
CA VAL A 224 32.32 -46.55 35.57
C VAL A 224 31.89 -47.87 34.92
N ASP A 225 30.57 -48.07 34.84
CA ASP A 225 29.95 -49.25 34.24
C ASP A 225 29.11 -48.88 33.00
N PHE A 226 28.57 -49.91 32.35
CA PHE A 226 27.68 -49.78 31.19
C PHE A 226 26.49 -48.83 31.45
N GLU A 227 25.85 -48.92 32.61
CA GLU A 227 24.65 -48.13 32.92
C GLU A 227 24.96 -46.63 33.09
N ARG A 228 26.15 -46.27 33.61
CA ARG A 228 26.57 -44.85 33.67
C ARG A 228 26.82 -44.25 32.29
N ILE A 229 27.46 -44.99 31.38
CA ILE A 229 27.68 -44.52 30.00
C ILE A 229 26.37 -44.47 29.21
N LYS A 230 25.47 -45.45 29.43
CA LYS A 230 24.12 -45.44 28.87
C LYS A 230 23.31 -44.25 29.36
N SER A 231 23.43 -43.88 30.64
CA SER A 231 22.78 -42.69 31.21
C SER A 231 23.29 -41.41 30.55
N LEU A 232 24.61 -41.28 30.32
CA LEU A 232 25.18 -40.17 29.55
C LEU A 232 24.67 -40.14 28.10
N SER A 233 24.60 -41.29 27.44
CA SER A 233 24.06 -41.40 26.08
C SER A 233 22.59 -40.97 26.01
N GLU A 234 21.78 -41.29 27.02
CA GLU A 234 20.39 -40.85 27.10
C GLU A 234 20.28 -39.35 27.36
N GLU A 235 21.15 -38.77 28.19
CA GLU A 235 21.21 -37.32 28.40
C GLU A 235 21.54 -36.58 27.09
N ILE A 236 22.55 -37.06 26.33
CA ILE A 236 22.87 -36.54 24.99
C ILE A 236 21.65 -36.61 24.06
N ARG A 237 20.91 -37.73 24.10
CA ARG A 237 19.70 -37.92 23.27
C ARG A 237 18.60 -36.93 23.66
N VAL A 238 18.37 -36.71 24.96
CA VAL A 238 17.38 -35.75 25.47
C VAL A 238 17.72 -34.34 25.01
N GLN A 239 18.97 -33.91 25.21
CA GLN A 239 19.43 -32.57 24.81
C GLN A 239 19.34 -32.36 23.29
N SER A 240 19.73 -33.36 22.50
CA SER A 240 19.61 -33.33 21.03
C SER A 240 18.15 -33.15 20.58
N HIS A 241 17.20 -33.88 21.18
CA HIS A 241 15.77 -33.75 20.86
C HIS A 241 15.17 -32.41 21.31
N LEU A 242 15.63 -31.84 22.44
CA LEU A 242 15.18 -30.52 22.88
C LEU A 242 15.57 -29.42 21.88
N LEU A 243 16.80 -29.47 21.37
CA LEU A 243 17.29 -28.52 20.36
C LEU A 243 16.56 -28.69 19.02
N ASP A 244 16.28 -29.92 18.60
CA ASP A 244 15.51 -30.19 17.39
C ASP A 244 14.04 -29.74 17.50
N ALA A 245 13.41 -29.97 18.65
CA ALA A 245 12.07 -29.50 18.93
C ALA A 245 11.99 -27.96 18.91
N LEU A 246 13.04 -27.28 19.41
CA LEU A 246 13.15 -25.83 19.34
C LEU A 246 13.33 -25.34 17.90
N ALA A 247 14.15 -26.03 17.08
CA ALA A 247 14.32 -25.73 15.66
C ALA A 247 13.00 -25.85 14.88
N SER A 248 12.23 -26.89 15.18
CA SER A 248 10.93 -27.18 14.55
C SER A 248 9.79 -26.27 15.02
N ARG A 249 10.04 -25.39 16.01
CA ARG A 249 9.01 -24.53 16.58
C ARG A 249 8.46 -23.54 15.54
N ARG A 250 7.13 -23.52 15.41
CA ARG A 250 6.44 -22.58 14.52
C ARG A 250 6.36 -21.20 15.17
N LEU A 251 7.04 -20.22 14.58
CA LEU A 251 6.83 -18.81 14.88
C LEU A 251 5.52 -18.32 14.25
N ARG A 252 4.89 -17.33 14.89
CA ARG A 252 3.68 -16.70 14.36
C ARG A 252 4.00 -15.92 13.10
N SER A 253 3.12 -16.06 12.12
CA SER A 253 3.24 -15.32 10.87
C SER A 253 2.92 -13.84 11.09
N PRO A 254 3.49 -12.92 10.29
CA PRO A 254 3.10 -11.51 10.30
C PRO A 254 1.59 -11.31 10.16
N ARG A 255 0.90 -12.18 9.42
CA ARG A 255 -0.56 -12.12 9.23
C ARG A 255 -1.34 -12.38 10.53
N GLU A 256 -0.89 -13.31 11.36
CA GLU A 256 -1.48 -13.59 12.67
C GLU A 256 -1.27 -12.39 13.60
N LEU A 257 -0.10 -11.75 13.53
CA LEU A 257 0.24 -10.55 14.30
C LEU A 257 -0.57 -9.31 13.89
N VAL A 258 -0.93 -9.16 12.60
CA VAL A 258 -1.84 -8.09 12.11
C VAL A 258 -3.20 -8.16 12.80
N SER A 259 -3.73 -9.37 13.03
CA SER A 259 -5.06 -9.54 13.66
C SER A 259 -5.07 -9.17 15.15
N ALA A 260 -3.92 -9.32 15.82
CA ALA A 260 -3.73 -8.96 17.21
C ALA A 260 -3.44 -7.46 17.42
N ALA A 261 -2.83 -6.80 16.42
CA ALA A 261 -2.52 -5.38 16.44
C ALA A 261 -3.79 -4.50 16.32
N ARG A 262 -4.56 -4.40 17.41
CA ARG A 262 -5.72 -3.52 17.49
C ARG A 262 -5.30 -2.05 17.48
N SER A 263 -5.91 -1.30 16.55
CA SER A 263 -6.17 0.15 16.61
C SER A 263 -4.98 1.11 16.59
N TYR A 264 -4.24 1.15 15.47
CA TYR A 264 -3.51 2.36 15.12
C TYR A 264 -4.47 3.50 14.74
N ARG A 265 -4.43 4.61 15.48
CA ARG A 265 -5.18 5.83 15.15
C ARG A 265 -4.30 6.75 14.30
N VAL A 266 -4.72 7.00 13.06
CA VAL A 266 -4.10 8.03 12.22
C VAL A 266 -4.24 9.38 12.92
N PRO A 267 -3.14 10.11 13.20
CA PRO A 267 -3.21 11.41 13.86
C PRO A 267 -4.15 12.37 13.12
N ARG A 268 -5.10 12.97 13.86
CA ARG A 268 -5.99 13.98 13.27
C ARG A 268 -5.20 15.26 12.98
N ARG A 269 -5.07 15.61 11.71
CA ARG A 269 -4.49 16.89 11.29
C ARG A 269 -5.50 18.02 11.44
N ALA A 270 -5.01 19.16 11.93
CA ALA A 270 -5.75 20.43 11.93
C ALA A 270 -6.19 20.79 10.50
N ILE A 271 -7.37 21.40 10.36
CA ILE A 271 -7.98 21.71 9.05
C ILE A 271 -7.04 22.57 8.20
N LEU A 272 -6.41 23.59 8.80
CA LEU A 272 -5.46 24.46 8.10
C LEU A 272 -4.25 23.71 7.54
N ALA A 273 -3.79 22.66 8.19
CA ALA A 273 -2.64 21.88 7.72
C ALA A 273 -2.96 21.04 6.46
N ARG A 274 -4.23 20.99 6.03
CA ARG A 274 -4.68 20.25 4.84
C ARG A 274 -4.73 21.11 3.58
N PHE A 275 -4.56 22.42 3.69
CA PHE A 275 -4.53 23.30 2.52
C PHE A 275 -3.11 23.30 1.91
N SER A 276 -2.84 22.29 1.08
CA SER A 276 -1.67 22.28 0.20
C SER A 276 -1.88 23.24 -0.99
N PRO A 277 -0.83 23.85 -1.54
CA PRO A 277 -0.97 24.72 -2.72
C PRO A 277 -1.63 23.97 -3.88
N PRO A 278 -2.66 24.55 -4.51
CA PRO A 278 -3.28 23.95 -5.67
C PRO A 278 -2.29 23.87 -6.85
N PRO A 279 -2.44 22.92 -7.79
CA PRO A 279 -1.68 22.88 -9.03
C PRO A 279 -1.79 24.20 -9.77
N THR A 280 -0.68 24.61 -10.38
CA THR A 280 -0.61 25.85 -11.16
C THR A 280 -1.74 25.92 -12.16
N MET A 281 -2.46 27.04 -12.16
CA MET A 281 -3.59 27.34 -13.03
C MET A 281 -4.86 26.52 -12.82
N LEU A 282 -4.90 25.57 -11.90
CA LEU A 282 -6.09 24.76 -11.73
C LEU A 282 -7.25 25.58 -11.15
N VAL A 283 -7.00 26.41 -10.14
CA VAL A 283 -8.04 27.28 -9.55
C VAL A 283 -8.50 28.35 -10.54
N GLY A 284 -7.53 29.08 -11.12
CA GLY A 284 -7.79 30.15 -12.08
C GLY A 284 -8.50 29.65 -13.34
N GLY A 285 -7.99 28.58 -13.95
CA GLY A 285 -8.58 27.97 -15.14
C GLY A 285 -9.98 27.42 -14.88
N THR A 286 -10.19 26.75 -13.74
CA THR A 286 -11.51 26.24 -13.36
C THR A 286 -12.50 27.37 -13.15
N TYR A 287 -12.12 28.42 -12.42
CA TYR A 287 -12.98 29.58 -12.17
C TYR A 287 -13.27 30.37 -13.45
N ALA A 288 -12.25 30.65 -14.27
CA ALA A 288 -12.39 31.34 -15.54
C ALA A 288 -13.31 30.57 -16.50
N LEU A 289 -13.09 29.26 -16.67
CA LEU A 289 -13.94 28.42 -17.53
C LEU A 289 -15.39 28.38 -17.03
N SER A 290 -15.57 28.27 -15.72
CA SER A 290 -16.88 28.22 -15.07
C SER A 290 -17.68 29.51 -15.20
N THR A 291 -17.00 30.66 -15.22
CA THR A 291 -17.63 31.98 -15.16
C THR A 291 -17.58 32.73 -16.49
N ALA A 292 -16.79 32.28 -17.48
CA ALA A 292 -16.54 33.01 -18.72
C ALA A 292 -17.81 33.50 -19.42
N ALA A 293 -18.78 32.61 -19.66
CA ALA A 293 -20.02 32.95 -20.32
C ALA A 293 -20.81 34.02 -19.54
N TYR A 294 -20.88 33.89 -18.22
CA TYR A 294 -21.59 34.81 -17.34
C TYR A 294 -20.88 36.17 -17.26
N THR A 295 -19.56 36.17 -17.08
CA THR A 295 -18.73 37.36 -17.00
C THR A 295 -18.81 38.18 -18.28
N ILE A 296 -18.69 37.55 -19.45
CA ILE A 296 -18.78 38.23 -20.76
C ILE A 296 -20.19 38.78 -20.99
N TYR A 297 -21.22 38.02 -20.60
CA TYR A 297 -22.61 38.43 -20.79
C TYR A 297 -22.99 39.64 -19.93
N PHE A 298 -22.69 39.60 -18.62
CA PHE A 298 -23.15 40.63 -17.69
C PHE A 298 -22.27 41.86 -17.60
N LEU A 299 -20.95 41.73 -17.77
CA LEU A 299 -20.07 42.90 -17.73
C LEU A 299 -19.96 43.54 -19.12
N GLY A 300 -20.22 42.78 -20.18
CA GLY A 300 -19.91 43.12 -21.56
C GLY A 300 -18.59 42.50 -22.03
N ARG A 301 -18.39 42.44 -23.34
CA ARG A 301 -17.27 41.70 -23.95
C ARG A 301 -15.89 42.22 -23.50
N GLU A 302 -15.62 43.50 -23.68
CA GLU A 302 -14.32 44.10 -23.35
C GLU A 302 -13.99 44.05 -21.84
N PRO A 303 -14.85 44.56 -20.93
CA PRO A 303 -14.58 44.47 -19.49
C PRO A 303 -14.60 43.01 -18.99
N GLY A 304 -15.45 42.15 -19.57
CA GLY A 304 -15.50 40.74 -19.23
C GLY A 304 -14.20 39.99 -19.59
N LEU A 305 -13.63 40.25 -20.77
CA LEU A 305 -12.32 39.73 -21.16
C LEU A 305 -11.20 40.27 -20.25
N GLY A 306 -11.25 41.54 -19.87
CA GLY A 306 -10.31 42.13 -18.91
C GLY A 306 -10.34 41.44 -17.54
N ILE A 307 -11.53 41.17 -17.00
CA ILE A 307 -11.68 40.43 -15.74
C ILE A 307 -11.20 38.98 -15.87
N LEU A 308 -11.49 38.29 -16.97
CA LEU A 308 -10.99 36.93 -17.20
C LEU A 308 -9.46 36.89 -17.33
N ALA A 309 -8.86 37.87 -18.01
CA ALA A 309 -7.41 38.01 -18.09
C ALA A 309 -6.81 38.25 -16.70
N LEU A 310 -7.42 39.11 -15.88
CA LEU A 310 -7.03 39.35 -14.49
C LEU A 310 -7.11 38.06 -13.65
N VAL A 311 -8.18 37.27 -13.81
CA VAL A 311 -8.32 35.96 -13.15
C VAL A 311 -7.16 35.06 -13.52
N VAL A 312 -6.85 34.91 -14.81
CA VAL A 312 -5.78 34.01 -15.28
C VAL A 312 -4.40 34.48 -14.83
N VAL A 313 -4.04 35.74 -15.10
CA VAL A 313 -2.72 36.28 -14.74
C VAL A 313 -2.55 36.35 -13.22
N GLY A 314 -3.56 36.85 -12.52
CA GLY A 314 -3.53 36.99 -11.07
C GLY A 314 -3.49 35.65 -10.34
N SER A 315 -4.23 34.64 -10.81
CA SER A 315 -4.15 33.29 -10.23
C SER A 315 -2.77 32.65 -10.43
N PHE A 316 -2.11 32.94 -11.55
CA PHE A 316 -0.75 32.46 -11.81
C PHE A 316 0.25 33.09 -10.83
N LEU A 317 0.12 34.39 -10.59
CA LEU A 317 0.92 35.11 -9.59
C LEU A 317 0.66 34.59 -8.17
N VAL A 318 -0.60 34.34 -7.80
CA VAL A 318 -0.96 33.74 -6.51
C VAL A 318 -0.35 32.35 -6.35
N ASP A 319 -0.36 31.52 -7.41
CA ASP A 319 0.26 30.20 -7.40
C ASP A 319 1.77 30.28 -7.19
N ILE A 320 2.47 31.20 -7.88
CA ILE A 320 3.90 31.44 -7.68
C ILE A 320 4.16 31.91 -6.25
N LEU A 321 3.46 32.95 -5.80
CA LEU A 321 3.67 33.56 -4.48
C LEU A 321 3.40 32.56 -3.35
N SER A 322 2.37 31.72 -3.52
CA SER A 322 2.05 30.67 -2.59
C SER A 322 3.19 29.67 -2.45
N ARG A 323 4.00 29.43 -3.50
CA ARG A 323 5.08 28.43 -3.57
C ARG A 323 6.45 28.94 -3.11
N VAL A 324 6.77 30.22 -3.33
CA VAL A 324 8.11 30.81 -3.15
C VAL A 324 8.65 30.74 -1.70
N ARG A 325 7.83 30.43 -0.68
CA ARG A 325 8.29 30.30 0.73
C ARG A 325 7.76 29.07 1.46
N GLN A 326 7.42 27.99 0.76
CA GLN A 326 6.73 26.87 1.41
C GLN A 326 7.63 25.91 2.18
N HIS A 327 8.92 25.83 1.85
CA HIS A 327 9.81 24.84 2.43
C HIS A 327 10.25 25.17 3.87
N SER A 328 10.14 26.44 4.30
CA SER A 328 10.61 26.90 5.62
C SER A 328 9.48 27.16 6.64
N VAL A 329 8.23 26.86 6.29
CA VAL A 329 7.05 27.30 7.06
C VAL A 329 6.27 26.10 7.58
N SER A 330 5.75 26.19 8.81
CA SER A 330 4.93 25.13 9.39
C SER A 330 3.68 24.82 8.54
N PRO A 331 3.19 23.56 8.50
CA PRO A 331 2.06 23.18 7.64
C PRO A 331 0.78 24.01 7.89
N ARG A 332 0.53 24.40 9.15
CA ARG A 332 -0.62 25.26 9.51
C ARG A 332 -0.47 26.65 8.91
N ARG A 333 0.71 27.26 9.02
CA ARG A 333 0.97 28.60 8.50
C ARG A 333 1.00 28.59 6.98
N ARG A 334 1.50 27.53 6.35
CA ARG A 334 1.40 27.32 4.90
C ARG A 334 -0.06 27.33 4.43
N GLY A 335 -0.92 26.54 5.08
CA GLY A 335 -2.33 26.52 4.72
C GLY A 335 -3.06 27.83 5.00
N ALA A 336 -2.72 28.53 6.09
CA ALA A 336 -3.24 29.86 6.37
C ALA A 336 -2.84 30.88 5.28
N VAL A 337 -1.59 30.83 4.80
CA VAL A 337 -1.12 31.67 3.69
C VAL A 337 -1.91 31.35 2.41
N VAL A 338 -2.09 30.07 2.07
CA VAL A 338 -2.88 29.67 0.88
C VAL A 338 -4.30 30.24 0.98
N VAL A 339 -4.99 30.03 2.10
CA VAL A 339 -6.36 30.53 2.30
C VAL A 339 -6.39 32.06 2.22
N ALA A 340 -5.49 32.75 2.91
CA ALA A 340 -5.42 34.21 2.90
C ALA A 340 -5.14 34.76 1.50
N SER A 341 -4.19 34.18 0.75
CA SER A 341 -3.85 34.62 -0.61
C SER A 341 -5.02 34.48 -1.57
N TRP A 342 -5.79 33.39 -1.50
CA TRP A 342 -6.96 33.21 -2.36
C TRP A 342 -8.16 34.07 -1.94
N ILE A 343 -8.35 34.36 -0.64
CA ILE A 343 -9.32 35.34 -0.17
C ILE A 343 -8.96 36.74 -0.67
N SER A 344 -7.71 37.16 -0.48
CA SER A 344 -7.21 38.45 -0.98
C SER A 344 -7.35 38.56 -2.49
N PHE A 345 -7.07 37.49 -3.24
CA PHE A 345 -7.24 37.49 -4.68
C PHE A 345 -8.70 37.59 -5.12
N GLY A 346 -9.62 36.89 -4.43
CA GLY A 346 -11.06 37.07 -4.62
C GLY A 346 -11.50 38.52 -4.37
N ALA A 347 -10.96 39.16 -3.34
CA ALA A 347 -11.22 40.57 -3.04
C ALA A 347 -10.67 41.54 -4.11
N VAL A 348 -9.49 41.24 -4.69
CA VAL A 348 -8.94 42.02 -5.81
C VAL A 348 -9.84 41.93 -7.05
N ILE A 349 -10.31 40.72 -7.39
CA ILE A 349 -11.23 40.54 -8.53
C ILE A 349 -12.58 41.23 -8.23
N ALA A 350 -13.07 41.14 -6.99
CA ALA A 350 -14.28 41.84 -6.56
C ALA A 350 -14.15 43.37 -6.72
N ALA A 351 -13.03 43.95 -6.29
CA ALA A 351 -12.74 45.38 -6.45
C ALA A 351 -12.63 45.78 -7.93
N ALA A 352 -11.97 44.96 -8.76
CA ALA A 352 -11.92 45.19 -10.20
C ALA A 352 -13.33 45.13 -10.83
N THR A 353 -14.19 44.22 -10.34
CA THR A 353 -15.58 44.10 -10.79
C THR A 353 -16.40 45.33 -10.38
N THR A 354 -16.22 45.88 -9.18
CA THR A 354 -16.89 47.14 -8.76
C THR A 354 -16.50 48.34 -9.60
N ALA A 355 -15.31 48.33 -10.19
CA ALA A 355 -14.83 49.43 -11.04
C ALA A 355 -15.48 49.43 -12.44
N VAL A 356 -16.20 48.37 -12.82
CA VAL A 356 -16.91 48.27 -14.09
C VAL A 356 -18.28 48.95 -13.95
N PRO A 357 -18.56 50.06 -14.65
CA PRO A 357 -19.80 50.83 -14.44
C PRO A 357 -21.08 50.05 -14.78
N SER A 358 -20.99 49.07 -15.68
CA SER A 358 -22.09 48.19 -16.08
C SER A 358 -22.30 47.00 -15.14
N ALA A 359 -21.44 46.80 -14.14
CA ALA A 359 -21.51 45.63 -13.27
C ALA A 359 -22.72 45.71 -12.33
N PRO A 360 -23.53 44.63 -12.23
CA PRO A 360 -24.55 44.52 -11.18
C PRO A 360 -23.93 44.64 -9.78
N LEU A 361 -24.66 45.24 -8.83
CA LEU A 361 -24.20 45.46 -7.44
C LEU A 361 -23.66 44.19 -6.76
N VAL A 362 -24.21 43.03 -7.12
CA VAL A 362 -23.87 41.72 -6.56
C VAL A 362 -22.74 41.00 -7.28
N ALA A 363 -22.36 41.43 -8.49
CA ALA A 363 -21.31 40.79 -9.28
C ALA A 363 -19.96 40.66 -8.55
N PRO A 364 -19.52 41.61 -7.71
CA PRO A 364 -18.31 41.48 -6.90
C PRO A 364 -18.35 40.37 -5.84
N LEU A 365 -19.53 39.95 -5.38
CA LEU A 365 -19.66 38.90 -4.36
C LEU A 365 -19.31 37.51 -4.92
N ILE A 366 -19.54 37.30 -6.22
CA ILE A 366 -19.27 36.05 -6.92
C ILE A 366 -17.78 35.66 -6.84
N PRO A 367 -16.81 36.51 -7.26
CA PRO A 367 -15.38 36.19 -7.12
C PRO A 367 -14.92 36.21 -5.67
N LEU A 368 -15.49 37.07 -4.81
CA LEU A 368 -15.13 37.15 -3.40
C LEU A 368 -15.36 35.81 -2.66
N LEU A 369 -16.45 35.11 -3.00
CA LEU A 369 -16.82 33.85 -2.36
C LEU A 369 -16.43 32.62 -3.19
N GLY A 370 -16.61 32.68 -4.52
CA GLY A 370 -16.36 31.57 -5.42
C GLY A 370 -14.89 31.19 -5.52
N VAL A 371 -13.99 32.18 -5.66
CA VAL A 371 -12.55 31.92 -5.81
C VAL A 371 -11.98 31.20 -4.58
N PRO A 372 -12.20 31.67 -3.33
CA PRO A 372 -11.72 30.96 -2.14
C PRO A 372 -12.27 29.55 -2.00
N VAL A 373 -13.53 29.30 -2.37
CA VAL A 373 -14.12 27.97 -2.27
C VAL A 373 -13.52 27.01 -3.29
N VAL A 374 -13.34 27.42 -4.55
CA VAL A 374 -12.66 26.61 -5.58
C VAL A 374 -11.22 26.32 -5.15
N ALA A 375 -10.51 27.32 -4.61
CA ALA A 375 -9.16 27.15 -4.08
C ALA A 375 -9.13 26.15 -2.93
N ALA A 376 -10.06 26.24 -1.98
CA ALA A 376 -10.17 25.34 -0.84
C ALA A 376 -10.38 23.88 -1.28
N ILE A 377 -11.31 23.63 -2.20
CA ILE A 377 -11.59 22.28 -2.72
C ILE A 377 -10.36 21.73 -3.45
N THR A 378 -9.71 22.56 -4.28
CA THR A 378 -8.53 22.16 -5.05
C THR A 378 -7.34 21.83 -4.15
N ALA A 379 -7.11 22.64 -3.12
CA ALA A 379 -6.08 22.42 -2.12
C ALA A 379 -6.31 21.12 -1.35
N LEU A 380 -7.56 20.82 -0.98
CA LEU A 380 -7.94 19.55 -0.33
C LEU A 380 -7.74 18.34 -1.25
N CYS A 381 -8.09 18.44 -2.54
CA CYS A 381 -7.77 17.40 -3.52
C CYS A 381 -6.26 17.15 -3.58
N THR A 382 -5.48 18.23 -3.62
CA THR A 382 -4.01 18.16 -3.75
C THR A 382 -3.38 17.51 -2.55
N ASP A 383 -3.77 17.90 -1.33
CA ASP A 383 -3.32 17.25 -0.10
C ASP A 383 -3.68 15.76 -0.10
N ALA A 384 -4.89 15.39 -0.52
CA ALA A 384 -5.27 13.98 -0.60
C ALA A 384 -4.36 13.18 -1.55
N PHE A 385 -4.01 13.73 -2.72
CA PHE A 385 -3.06 13.10 -3.65
C PHE A 385 -1.63 13.06 -3.11
N GLU A 386 -1.17 14.14 -2.50
CA GLU A 386 0.15 14.22 -1.87
C GLU A 386 0.29 13.17 -0.76
N GLN A 387 -0.74 13.02 0.08
CA GLN A 387 -0.78 11.97 1.10
C GLN A 387 -0.73 10.57 0.49
N MET A 388 -1.52 10.29 -0.55
CA MET A 388 -1.46 8.98 -1.21
C MET A 388 -0.03 8.67 -1.69
N ARG A 389 0.63 9.64 -2.31
CA ARG A 389 2.00 9.47 -2.82
C ARG A 389 3.03 9.27 -1.71
N ILE A 390 2.91 10.00 -0.61
CA ILE A 390 3.77 9.82 0.58
C ILE A 390 3.56 8.43 1.18
N GLN A 391 2.30 8.00 1.37
CA GLN A 391 2.00 6.69 1.94
C GLN A 391 2.47 5.54 1.03
N GLU A 392 2.35 5.69 -0.30
CA GLU A 392 2.87 4.72 -1.27
C GLU A 392 4.39 4.62 -1.23
N ASN A 393 5.09 5.76 -1.16
CA ASN A 393 6.54 5.79 -1.05
C ASN A 393 7.01 5.16 0.26
N LEU A 394 6.36 5.48 1.38
CA LEU A 394 6.67 4.88 2.69
C LEU A 394 6.41 3.37 2.68
N LEU A 395 5.29 2.93 2.10
CA LEU A 395 5.01 1.50 1.94
C LEU A 395 6.10 0.82 1.10
N THR A 396 6.50 1.43 -0.01
CA THR A 396 7.53 0.86 -0.88
C THR A 396 8.88 0.79 -0.18
N GLN A 397 9.27 1.86 0.51
CA GLN A 397 10.52 1.92 1.27
C GLN A 397 10.53 0.90 2.39
N SER A 398 9.51 0.87 3.24
CA SER A 398 9.44 -0.10 4.32
C SER A 398 9.38 -1.53 3.80
N LEU A 399 8.60 -1.80 2.74
CA LEU A 399 8.62 -3.12 2.12
C LEU A 399 10.01 -3.48 1.57
N SER A 400 10.76 -2.53 1.02
CA SER A 400 12.13 -2.79 0.54
C SER A 400 13.12 -3.06 1.67
N GLU A 401 13.00 -2.36 2.80
CA GLU A 401 13.82 -2.59 4.01
C GLU A 401 13.52 -3.97 4.63
N TYR A 402 12.30 -4.49 4.45
CA TYR A 402 11.84 -5.75 5.01
C TYR A 402 11.98 -6.97 4.07
N ARG A 403 12.57 -6.83 2.89
CA ARG A 403 12.77 -7.95 1.97
C ARG A 403 13.73 -8.98 2.58
N GLY A 404 13.17 -10.06 3.12
CA GLY A 404 13.87 -11.32 3.36
C GLY A 404 14.62 -11.47 4.70
N SER A 405 14.80 -10.42 5.50
CA SER A 405 15.65 -10.50 6.70
C SER A 405 15.11 -11.45 7.77
N ALA A 406 13.83 -11.39 8.11
CA ALA A 406 13.25 -12.23 9.16
C ALA A 406 13.21 -13.71 8.78
N GLY A 407 12.88 -14.03 7.52
CA GLY A 407 12.87 -15.40 7.01
C GLY A 407 14.27 -16.00 6.95
N ALA A 408 15.23 -15.27 6.38
CA ALA A 408 16.63 -15.70 6.31
C ALA A 408 17.23 -15.90 7.71
N ARG A 409 17.04 -14.95 8.65
CA ARG A 409 17.51 -15.08 10.03
C ARG A 409 16.89 -16.29 10.74
N THR A 410 15.60 -16.53 10.54
CA THR A 410 14.93 -17.69 11.15
C THR A 410 15.47 -19.00 10.59
N SER A 411 15.67 -19.09 9.26
CA SER A 411 16.26 -20.28 8.63
C SER A 411 17.68 -20.52 9.14
N GLU A 412 18.49 -19.48 9.25
CA GLU A 412 19.86 -19.55 9.76
C GLU A 412 19.92 -20.11 11.19
N ILE A 413 19.07 -19.60 12.10
CA ILE A 413 18.98 -20.10 13.48
C ILE A 413 18.53 -21.56 13.51
N ARG A 414 17.51 -21.93 12.72
CA ARG A 414 17.02 -23.32 12.65
C ARG A 414 18.08 -24.27 12.12
N GLY A 415 18.76 -23.89 11.04
CA GLY A 415 19.84 -24.68 10.46
C GLY A 415 20.99 -24.88 11.45
N ALA A 416 21.31 -23.85 12.26
CA ALA A 416 22.30 -24.00 13.33
C ALA A 416 21.85 -25.02 14.39
N LEU A 417 20.62 -24.92 14.90
CA LEU A 417 20.09 -25.85 15.89
C LEU A 417 20.02 -27.30 15.38
N HIS A 418 19.60 -27.51 14.13
CA HIS A 418 19.49 -28.84 13.54
C HIS A 418 20.87 -29.50 13.38
N ARG A 419 21.89 -28.74 12.94
CA ARG A 419 23.28 -29.24 12.87
C ARG A 419 23.85 -29.62 14.24
N VAL A 420 23.58 -28.84 15.27
CA VAL A 420 23.98 -29.19 16.64
C VAL A 420 23.29 -30.48 17.09
N SER A 421 21.99 -30.60 16.85
CA SER A 421 21.21 -31.80 17.17
C SER A 421 21.74 -33.05 16.47
N GLU A 422 21.99 -32.99 15.16
CA GLU A 422 22.58 -34.06 14.35
C GLU A 422 24.00 -34.41 14.82
N GLY A 423 24.82 -33.41 15.14
CA GLY A 423 26.17 -33.59 15.66
C GLY A 423 26.19 -34.33 16.99
N LEU A 424 25.32 -33.95 17.93
CA LEU A 424 25.16 -34.62 19.22
C LEU A 424 24.66 -36.06 19.04
N HIS A 425 23.64 -36.27 18.21
CA HIS A 425 23.04 -37.57 17.97
C HIS A 425 23.99 -38.53 17.23
N GLY A 426 24.77 -38.05 16.26
CA GLY A 426 25.68 -38.86 15.47
C GLY A 426 27.03 -39.09 16.16
N ARG A 427 27.73 -38.02 16.54
CA ARG A 427 29.12 -38.08 17.02
C ARG A 427 29.20 -38.40 18.51
N ALA A 428 28.55 -37.61 19.36
CA ALA A 428 28.67 -37.74 20.82
C ALA A 428 27.95 -38.99 21.34
N GLN A 429 26.73 -39.24 20.87
CA GLN A 429 25.98 -40.45 21.24
C GLN A 429 26.64 -41.73 20.68
N GLY A 430 27.10 -41.69 19.41
CA GLY A 430 27.81 -42.82 18.80
C GLY A 430 29.06 -43.24 19.58
N ARG A 431 29.83 -42.28 20.09
CA ARG A 431 30.97 -42.56 20.98
C ARG A 431 30.55 -43.22 22.30
N CYS A 432 29.46 -42.76 22.92
CA CYS A 432 28.95 -43.39 24.15
C CYS A 432 28.53 -44.84 23.90
N VAL A 433 27.86 -45.13 22.78
CA VAL A 433 27.44 -46.50 22.42
C VAL A 433 28.66 -47.42 22.20
N MET A 434 29.68 -46.94 21.49
CA MET A 434 30.90 -47.72 21.24
C MET A 434 31.66 -48.04 22.54
N PHE A 435 31.78 -47.05 23.44
CA PHE A 435 32.46 -47.25 24.72
C PHE A 435 31.64 -48.13 25.68
N ALA A 436 30.31 -47.99 25.69
CA ALA A 436 29.42 -48.86 26.45
C ALA A 436 29.53 -50.33 26.01
N ALA A 437 29.62 -50.59 24.70
CA ALA A 437 29.81 -51.95 24.17
C ALA A 437 31.14 -52.56 24.64
N ALA A 438 32.22 -51.77 24.69
CA ALA A 438 33.52 -52.24 25.21
C ALA A 438 33.48 -52.53 26.73
N LEU A 439 32.71 -51.76 27.49
CA LEU A 439 32.52 -51.96 28.93
C LEU A 439 31.70 -53.21 29.28
N ASP A 440 30.83 -53.68 28.38
CA ASP A 440 30.04 -54.90 28.56
C ASP A 440 30.94 -56.16 28.51
N GLU A 441 32.06 -56.08 27.78
CA GLU A 441 33.03 -57.18 27.66
C GLU A 441 34.05 -57.21 28.80
N ARG A 442 34.45 -56.04 29.31
CA ARG A 442 35.44 -55.91 30.40
C ARG A 442 35.37 -54.53 31.10
N PRO A 443 35.76 -54.44 32.38
CA PRO A 443 35.92 -53.15 33.04
C PRO A 443 36.99 -52.29 32.36
N ALA A 444 36.73 -50.97 32.26
CA ALA A 444 37.66 -50.03 31.64
C ALA A 444 38.87 -49.72 32.52
N LEU A 445 40.04 -49.56 31.90
CA LEU A 445 41.19 -49.00 32.60
C LEU A 445 41.00 -47.48 32.83
N PRO A 446 41.58 -46.90 33.90
CA PRO A 446 41.50 -45.46 34.16
C PRO A 446 41.98 -44.58 33.00
N SER A 447 42.96 -45.05 32.22
CA SER A 447 43.46 -44.34 31.03
C SER A 447 42.45 -44.34 29.87
N GLU A 448 41.70 -45.44 29.69
CA GLU A 448 40.67 -45.55 28.64
C GLU A 448 39.47 -44.66 28.96
N LEU A 449 39.11 -44.54 30.25
CA LEU A 449 38.07 -43.63 30.70
C LEU A 449 38.48 -42.16 30.47
N ALA A 450 39.73 -41.80 30.77
CA ALA A 450 40.24 -40.44 30.55
C ALA A 450 40.28 -40.08 29.04
N GLU A 451 40.66 -41.04 28.19
CA GLU A 451 40.62 -40.88 26.73
C GLU A 451 39.19 -40.71 26.23
N PHE A 452 38.25 -41.55 26.68
CA PHE A 452 36.83 -41.41 26.35
C PHE A 452 36.27 -40.06 26.76
N GLN A 453 36.56 -39.57 27.98
CA GLN A 453 36.10 -38.25 28.44
C GLN A 453 36.65 -37.13 27.57
N SER A 454 37.93 -37.17 27.21
CA SER A 454 38.54 -36.19 26.31
C SER A 454 37.87 -36.21 24.93
N GLU A 455 37.61 -37.40 24.40
CA GLU A 455 36.94 -37.58 23.12
C GLU A 455 35.46 -37.16 23.13
N ALA A 456 34.75 -37.41 24.23
CA ALA A 456 33.36 -37.01 24.42
C ALA A 456 33.26 -35.49 24.51
N HIS A 457 34.13 -34.84 25.31
CA HIS A 457 34.25 -33.38 25.37
C HIS A 457 34.52 -32.78 24.00
N ALA A 458 35.46 -33.35 23.25
CA ALA A 458 35.78 -32.90 21.89
C ALA A 458 34.61 -33.08 20.92
N ALA A 459 33.84 -34.18 21.01
CA ALA A 459 32.67 -34.42 20.16
C ALA A 459 31.52 -33.44 20.46
N VAL A 460 31.30 -33.12 21.74
CA VAL A 460 30.34 -32.11 22.18
C VAL A 460 30.76 -30.73 21.64
N GLU A 461 31.99 -30.30 21.89
CA GLU A 461 32.48 -28.99 21.45
C GLU A 461 32.52 -28.84 19.92
N THR A 462 32.89 -29.88 19.16
CA THR A 462 32.79 -29.82 17.69
C THR A 462 31.37 -29.72 17.18
N SER A 463 30.39 -30.31 17.88
CA SER A 463 28.98 -30.20 17.53
C SER A 463 28.43 -28.79 17.76
N PHE A 464 28.94 -28.07 18.77
CA PHE A 464 28.56 -26.67 19.05
C PHE A 464 29.44 -25.63 18.34
N GLY A 465 30.66 -25.98 17.92
CA GLY A 465 31.68 -25.09 17.36
C GLY A 465 31.72 -24.99 15.84
N GLU A 466 30.94 -25.79 15.11
CA GLU A 466 30.80 -25.67 13.65
C GLU A 466 30.17 -24.32 13.29
N SER A 467 31.04 -23.34 13.03
CA SER A 467 30.64 -22.02 12.54
C SER A 467 29.88 -22.16 11.22
N PRO A 468 28.84 -21.34 11.00
CA PRO A 468 28.01 -21.44 9.81
C PRO A 468 28.88 -21.24 8.57
N HIS A 469 29.10 -22.30 7.81
CA HIS A 469 29.31 -22.16 6.38
C HIS A 469 27.93 -22.32 5.77
N PRO A 470 27.28 -21.23 5.32
CA PRO A 470 26.05 -21.39 4.55
C PRO A 470 26.40 -22.28 3.35
N CYS A 471 25.71 -23.40 3.17
CA CYS A 471 25.63 -23.97 1.84
C CYS A 471 24.80 -22.98 1.02
N HIS A 472 25.48 -22.18 0.19
CA HIS A 472 24.87 -21.04 -0.53
C HIS A 472 23.89 -21.47 -1.63
N GLY A 473 23.82 -22.78 -1.93
CA GLY A 473 22.80 -23.39 -2.80
C GLY A 473 21.40 -23.43 -2.18
N ASP A 474 21.27 -23.60 -0.86
CA ASP A 474 19.98 -23.84 -0.20
C ASP A 474 19.09 -22.57 -0.13
N ARG A 475 19.64 -21.38 -0.40
CA ARG A 475 18.91 -20.10 -0.27
C ARG A 475 17.72 -19.97 -1.23
N LEU A 476 17.82 -20.53 -2.43
CA LEU A 476 16.71 -20.50 -3.40
C LEU A 476 15.63 -21.52 -3.01
N GLU A 477 16.02 -22.69 -2.53
CA GLU A 477 15.08 -23.70 -2.04
C GLU A 477 14.35 -23.22 -0.78
N ASP A 478 15.05 -22.58 0.15
CA ASP A 478 14.48 -21.92 1.33
C ASP A 478 13.48 -20.81 0.95
N LEU A 479 13.81 -20.01 -0.07
CA LEU A 479 12.91 -19.01 -0.61
C LEU A 479 11.66 -19.67 -1.19
N ILE A 480 11.82 -20.69 -2.05
CA ILE A 480 10.70 -21.42 -2.66
C ILE A 480 9.82 -22.05 -1.57
N SER A 481 10.42 -22.69 -0.57
CA SER A 481 9.75 -23.27 0.58
C SER A 481 8.93 -22.22 1.34
N THR A 482 9.52 -21.06 1.66
CA THR A 482 8.83 -19.96 2.33
C THR A 482 7.63 -19.44 1.54
N TRP A 483 7.78 -19.30 0.22
CA TRP A 483 6.73 -18.77 -0.65
C TRP A 483 5.69 -19.83 -1.06
N SER A 484 5.99 -21.12 -0.90
CA SER A 484 5.06 -22.23 -1.19
C SER A 484 3.76 -22.17 -0.37
N HIS A 485 3.81 -21.47 0.77
CA HIS A 485 2.64 -21.20 1.61
C HIS A 485 1.67 -20.16 1.01
N VAL A 486 2.12 -19.38 0.03
CA VAL A 486 1.36 -18.27 -0.61
C VAL A 486 1.04 -18.59 -2.08
N LEU A 487 1.95 -19.26 -2.77
CA LEU A 487 1.85 -19.66 -4.17
C LEU A 487 2.09 -21.16 -4.31
N THR A 488 1.37 -21.84 -5.20
CA THR A 488 1.77 -23.18 -5.65
C THR A 488 2.97 -23.04 -6.59
N ILE A 489 4.16 -23.46 -6.15
CA ILE A 489 5.41 -23.25 -6.89
C ILE A 489 5.89 -24.58 -7.47
N ASP A 490 6.03 -24.66 -8.79
CA ASP A 490 6.79 -25.73 -9.46
C ASP A 490 8.21 -25.23 -9.73
N SER A 491 9.24 -25.92 -9.25
CA SER A 491 10.64 -25.57 -9.49
C SER A 491 11.35 -26.61 -10.35
N ALA A 492 12.19 -26.14 -11.27
CA ALA A 492 13.06 -26.95 -12.12
C ALA A 492 14.45 -26.31 -12.16
N ILE A 493 15.34 -26.76 -11.28
CA ILE A 493 16.71 -26.24 -11.16
C ILE A 493 17.65 -27.28 -11.76
N ALA A 494 18.42 -26.91 -12.79
CA ALA A 494 19.42 -27.80 -13.37
C ALA A 494 20.59 -27.99 -12.40
N LEU A 495 21.23 -29.18 -12.41
CA LEU A 495 22.33 -29.50 -11.51
C LEU A 495 23.51 -28.53 -11.66
N GLU A 496 23.81 -28.15 -12.90
CA GLU A 496 24.87 -27.20 -13.23
C GLU A 496 24.54 -25.78 -12.75
N ALA A 497 23.24 -25.45 -12.70
CA ALA A 497 22.77 -24.20 -12.13
C ALA A 497 22.91 -24.18 -10.61
N ASP A 498 22.61 -25.29 -9.95
CA ASP A 498 22.81 -25.45 -8.51
C ASP A 498 24.28 -25.27 -8.10
N LEU A 499 25.20 -25.88 -8.87
CA LEU A 499 26.64 -25.70 -8.68
C LEU A 499 27.08 -24.25 -8.85
N ALA A 500 26.60 -23.56 -9.90
CA ALA A 500 26.92 -22.15 -10.13
C ALA A 500 26.35 -21.22 -9.02
N MET A 501 25.22 -21.57 -8.41
CA MET A 501 24.62 -20.86 -7.28
C MET A 501 25.36 -21.09 -5.95
N ARG A 502 26.42 -21.90 -5.91
CA ARG A 502 27.33 -21.94 -4.75
C ARG A 502 28.16 -20.66 -4.62
N ASP A 503 28.31 -19.89 -5.71
CA ASP A 503 28.89 -18.55 -5.65
C ASP A 503 27.91 -17.57 -4.93
N PRO A 504 28.36 -16.85 -3.88
CA PRO A 504 27.47 -15.98 -3.10
C PRO A 504 26.83 -14.84 -3.89
N ALA A 505 27.55 -14.27 -4.86
CA ALA A 505 27.04 -13.16 -5.66
C ALA A 505 26.01 -13.66 -6.67
N VAL A 506 26.22 -14.84 -7.24
CA VAL A 506 25.27 -15.50 -8.15
C VAL A 506 23.99 -15.89 -7.39
N SER A 507 24.11 -16.55 -6.24
CA SER A 507 22.99 -16.94 -5.37
C SER A 507 22.12 -15.75 -4.98
N GLN A 508 22.76 -14.66 -4.51
CA GLN A 508 22.06 -13.45 -4.11
C GLN A 508 21.26 -12.83 -5.27
N ASN A 509 21.87 -12.71 -6.45
CA ASN A 509 21.19 -12.16 -7.62
C ASN A 509 19.97 -13.00 -8.01
N VAL A 510 20.08 -14.34 -8.01
CA VAL A 510 18.96 -15.24 -8.32
C VAL A 510 17.82 -15.07 -7.31
N VAL A 511 18.13 -15.09 -6.01
CA VAL A 511 17.14 -14.91 -4.92
C VAL A 511 16.42 -13.56 -5.02
N GLU A 512 17.14 -12.47 -5.30
CA GLU A 512 16.55 -11.14 -5.46
C GLU A 512 15.57 -11.09 -6.65
N ILE A 513 15.93 -11.71 -7.78
CA ILE A 513 15.09 -11.74 -8.98
C ILE A 513 13.82 -12.58 -8.74
N VAL A 514 13.95 -13.77 -8.16
CA VAL A 514 12.80 -14.64 -7.86
C VAL A 514 11.87 -13.98 -6.86
N THR A 515 12.41 -13.34 -5.82
CA THR A 515 11.62 -12.60 -4.83
C THR A 515 10.85 -11.46 -5.48
N GLU A 516 11.49 -10.67 -6.34
CA GLU A 516 10.83 -9.57 -7.06
C GLU A 516 9.73 -10.09 -8.00
N ALA A 517 9.95 -11.22 -8.67
CA ALA A 517 8.97 -11.86 -9.52
C ALA A 517 7.71 -12.30 -8.74
N PHE A 518 7.88 -12.99 -7.60
CA PHE A 518 6.75 -13.42 -6.76
C PHE A 518 5.96 -12.25 -6.19
N VAL A 519 6.66 -11.21 -5.73
CA VAL A 519 6.03 -9.98 -5.23
C VAL A 519 5.25 -9.29 -6.34
N ASN A 520 5.80 -9.18 -7.55
CA ASN A 520 5.11 -8.57 -8.68
C ASN A 520 3.91 -9.39 -9.13
N ALA A 521 4.01 -10.72 -9.09
CA ALA A 521 2.87 -11.60 -9.32
C ALA A 521 1.73 -11.30 -8.35
N ILE A 522 2.00 -11.23 -7.05
CA ILE A 522 0.95 -10.95 -6.04
C ILE A 522 0.40 -9.53 -6.14
N LYS A 523 1.25 -8.53 -6.42
CA LYS A 523 0.84 -7.13 -6.52
C LYS A 523 -0.05 -6.87 -7.74
N HIS A 524 0.27 -7.49 -8.87
CA HIS A 524 -0.27 -7.10 -10.16
C HIS A 524 -1.18 -8.16 -10.79
N SER A 525 -1.14 -9.40 -10.32
CA SER A 525 -1.98 -10.50 -10.78
C SER A 525 -2.66 -11.21 -9.61
N ASP A 526 -3.82 -11.85 -9.86
CA ASP A 526 -4.46 -12.75 -8.89
C ASP A 526 -3.80 -14.15 -8.93
N ALA A 527 -2.50 -14.22 -9.25
CA ALA A 527 -1.77 -15.47 -9.45
C ALA A 527 -1.73 -16.29 -8.17
N ARG A 528 -2.06 -17.58 -8.29
CA ARG A 528 -1.99 -18.57 -7.22
C ARG A 528 -0.92 -19.62 -7.44
N ALA A 529 -0.25 -19.57 -8.59
CA ALA A 529 0.79 -20.50 -8.98
C ALA A 529 1.97 -19.74 -9.57
N ALA A 530 3.17 -20.30 -9.48
CA ALA A 530 4.37 -19.81 -10.12
C ALA A 530 5.23 -20.99 -10.58
N ARG A 531 6.01 -20.81 -11.64
CA ARG A 531 7.04 -21.77 -12.05
C ARG A 531 8.39 -21.08 -12.05
N VAL A 532 9.39 -21.71 -11.45
CA VAL A 532 10.77 -21.23 -11.43
C VAL A 532 11.63 -22.24 -12.17
N ALA A 533 12.27 -21.84 -13.25
CA ALA A 533 13.26 -22.65 -13.94
C ALA A 533 14.61 -21.93 -13.94
N VAL A 534 15.68 -22.66 -13.59
CA VAL A 534 17.05 -22.14 -13.59
C VAL A 534 17.93 -23.09 -14.37
N THR A 535 18.54 -22.59 -15.44
CA THR A 535 19.41 -23.37 -16.33
C THR A 535 20.70 -22.63 -16.59
N LEU A 536 21.82 -23.35 -16.65
CA LEU A 536 23.09 -22.78 -17.07
C LEU A 536 23.19 -22.75 -18.59
N VAL A 537 23.54 -21.59 -19.13
CA VAL A 537 23.85 -21.40 -20.55
C VAL A 537 25.35 -21.22 -20.68
N ASN A 538 25.99 -22.16 -21.39
CA ASN A 538 27.43 -22.17 -21.63
C ASN A 538 27.82 -21.15 -22.72
N GLU A 539 27.68 -19.87 -22.40
CA GLU A 539 28.23 -18.74 -23.16
C GLU A 539 29.62 -18.36 -22.64
N SER A 540 30.31 -17.44 -23.32
CA SER A 540 31.56 -16.85 -22.83
C SER A 540 31.33 -15.37 -22.51
N PRO A 541 31.16 -14.98 -21.23
CA PRO A 541 31.17 -15.80 -20.01
C PRO A 541 29.88 -16.61 -19.77
N PRO A 542 29.92 -17.69 -18.95
CA PRO A 542 28.74 -18.51 -18.66
C PRO A 542 27.66 -17.70 -17.93
N THR A 543 26.40 -17.96 -18.23
CA THR A 543 25.27 -17.23 -17.65
C THR A 543 24.20 -18.19 -17.12
N LEU A 544 23.64 -17.91 -15.95
CA LEU A 544 22.41 -18.55 -15.50
C LEU A 544 21.21 -17.85 -16.12
N GLN A 545 20.42 -18.61 -16.85
CA GLN A 545 19.14 -18.18 -17.34
C GLN A 545 18.06 -18.57 -16.33
N LEU A 546 17.41 -17.55 -15.76
CA LEU A 546 16.34 -17.68 -14.78
C LEU A 546 15.01 -17.31 -15.42
N HIS A 547 14.05 -18.22 -15.39
CA HIS A 547 12.69 -18.02 -15.87
C HIS A 547 11.71 -18.15 -14.72
N VAL A 548 10.99 -17.07 -14.39
CA VAL A 548 9.90 -17.08 -13.42
C VAL A 548 8.58 -16.80 -14.15
N SER A 549 7.71 -17.80 -14.21
CA SER A 549 6.43 -17.75 -14.92
C SER A 549 5.27 -17.70 -13.94
N THR A 550 4.34 -16.77 -14.10
CA THR A 550 3.12 -16.67 -13.26
C THR A 550 1.86 -16.50 -14.13
N PRO A 551 0.70 -17.08 -13.80
CA PRO A 551 -0.51 -16.94 -14.61
C PRO A 551 -0.97 -15.48 -14.66
N GLY A 552 -1.18 -14.92 -15.86
CA GLY A 552 -1.62 -13.55 -16.01
C GLY A 552 -1.41 -12.95 -17.40
N VAL A 553 -1.83 -11.68 -17.52
CA VAL A 553 -1.65 -10.85 -18.72
C VAL A 553 -1.15 -9.46 -18.32
N ILE A 554 -0.19 -8.91 -19.05
CA ILE A 554 0.41 -7.58 -18.87
C ILE A 554 -0.54 -6.52 -19.42
N ARG A 555 -1.33 -5.91 -18.52
CA ARG A 555 -2.40 -4.96 -18.90
C ARG A 555 -1.93 -3.51 -19.16
N LEU A 556 -0.65 -3.20 -19.01
CA LEU A 556 -0.07 -1.87 -19.30
C LEU A 556 1.31 -1.99 -19.96
N ARG A 557 1.46 -1.52 -21.21
CA ARG A 557 2.77 -1.25 -21.86
C ARG A 557 3.31 0.13 -21.45
N GLY A 558 3.45 0.38 -20.16
CA GLY A 558 4.04 1.60 -19.60
C GLY A 558 5.46 1.34 -19.09
N SER A 559 6.29 2.39 -19.06
CA SER A 559 7.72 2.36 -18.67
C SER A 559 8.00 1.41 -17.50
N HIS A 560 8.99 0.53 -17.68
CA HIS A 560 9.46 -0.45 -16.69
C HIS A 560 9.33 0.09 -15.25
N GLY A 561 8.52 -0.57 -14.43
CA GLY A 561 8.36 -0.21 -13.02
C GLY A 561 9.71 -0.25 -12.31
N ARG A 562 9.86 0.57 -11.26
CA ARG A 562 11.11 0.68 -10.46
C ARG A 562 11.67 -0.66 -9.96
N GLY A 563 10.82 -1.70 -9.85
CA GLY A 563 11.23 -3.06 -9.46
C GLY A 563 12.19 -3.73 -10.44
N LEU A 564 11.93 -3.64 -11.74
CA LEU A 564 12.83 -4.17 -12.79
C LEU A 564 14.09 -3.32 -12.98
N ALA A 565 13.99 -2.01 -12.75
CA ALA A 565 15.11 -1.07 -12.89
C ALA A 565 16.20 -1.23 -11.81
N ASN A 566 15.87 -1.87 -10.67
CA ASN A 566 16.82 -2.15 -9.60
C ASN A 566 17.59 -3.47 -9.78
N ILE A 567 17.15 -4.32 -10.71
CA ILE A 567 17.84 -5.57 -11.03
C ILE A 567 19.04 -5.23 -11.90
N ARG A 568 20.25 -5.51 -11.40
CA ARG A 568 21.52 -5.14 -12.05
C ARG A 568 21.90 -6.02 -13.26
N VAL A 569 21.04 -6.96 -13.61
CA VAL A 569 21.24 -7.93 -14.69
C VAL A 569 20.20 -7.76 -15.80
N PRO A 570 20.53 -8.12 -17.06
CA PRO A 570 19.60 -8.05 -18.17
C PRO A 570 18.34 -8.85 -17.86
N THR A 571 17.19 -8.17 -17.85
CA THR A 571 15.87 -8.77 -17.59
C THR A 571 14.89 -8.47 -18.72
N ARG A 572 14.06 -9.45 -19.05
CA ARG A 572 12.97 -9.35 -20.02
C ARG A 572 11.69 -9.83 -19.38
N LEU A 573 10.60 -9.11 -19.65
CA LEU A 573 9.26 -9.47 -19.20
C LEU A 573 8.37 -9.60 -20.42
N PHE A 574 7.75 -10.76 -20.61
CA PHE A 574 6.86 -11.02 -21.75
C PHE A 574 5.70 -11.94 -21.37
N GLU A 575 4.71 -12.03 -22.26
CA GLU A 575 3.59 -12.97 -22.13
C GLU A 575 3.81 -14.18 -23.04
N ARG A 576 3.57 -15.37 -22.51
CA ARG A 576 3.56 -16.62 -23.28
C ARG A 576 2.44 -17.52 -22.75
N ASP A 577 1.50 -17.90 -23.61
CA ASP A 577 0.44 -18.88 -23.33
C ASP A 577 -0.41 -18.59 -22.07
N GLY A 578 -0.70 -17.32 -21.79
CA GLY A 578 -1.46 -16.91 -20.59
C GLY A 578 -0.62 -16.83 -19.30
N TRP A 579 0.69 -16.92 -19.42
CA TRP A 579 1.66 -16.71 -18.35
C TRP A 579 2.47 -15.44 -18.62
N VAL A 580 2.72 -14.68 -17.56
CA VAL A 580 3.72 -13.62 -17.53
C VAL A 580 5.04 -14.25 -17.13
N VAL A 581 6.03 -14.14 -18.02
CA VAL A 581 7.37 -14.71 -17.85
C VAL A 581 8.36 -13.59 -17.61
N LEU A 582 9.03 -13.64 -16.47
CA LEU A 582 10.24 -12.87 -16.19
C LEU A 582 11.45 -13.75 -16.53
N GLU A 583 12.22 -13.31 -17.51
CA GLU A 583 13.49 -13.90 -17.90
C GLU A 583 14.63 -13.00 -17.42
N ALA A 584 15.65 -13.59 -16.81
CA ALA A 584 16.86 -12.89 -16.38
C ALA A 584 18.11 -13.69 -16.74
N GLN A 585 19.21 -12.99 -17.02
CA GLN A 585 20.52 -13.59 -17.29
C GLN A 585 21.53 -13.13 -16.24
N VAL A 586 21.95 -14.04 -15.35
CA VAL A 586 22.91 -13.76 -14.28
C VAL A 586 24.29 -14.25 -14.72
N PRO A 587 25.30 -13.38 -14.87
CA PRO A 587 26.65 -13.80 -15.25
C PRO A 587 27.31 -14.59 -14.12
N CYS A 588 28.01 -15.67 -14.49
CA CYS A 588 28.74 -16.53 -13.57
C CYS A 588 30.26 -16.33 -13.70
N PRO A 589 31.02 -16.37 -12.59
CA PRO A 589 32.48 -16.39 -12.65
C PRO A 589 32.99 -17.66 -13.33
N GLN A 590 33.98 -17.55 -14.24
CA GLN A 590 34.58 -18.69 -14.94
C GLN A 590 35.20 -19.75 -14.00
N THR A 591 35.54 -19.37 -12.76
CA THR A 591 36.11 -20.24 -11.72
C THR A 591 35.10 -21.18 -11.05
N ALA A 592 33.80 -21.00 -11.23
CA ALA A 592 32.76 -21.77 -10.52
C ALA A 592 32.40 -23.13 -11.18
N LEU A 593 32.90 -23.40 -12.39
CA LEU A 593 32.48 -24.56 -13.21
C LEU A 593 33.62 -25.56 -13.50
N GLY A 594 34.77 -25.41 -12.84
CA GLY A 594 35.98 -26.21 -13.06
C GLY A 594 36.43 -27.01 -11.84
N GLY A 595 35.50 -27.70 -11.18
CA GLY A 595 35.75 -28.59 -10.04
C GLY A 595 35.19 -29.98 -10.29
#